data_AF-N9L749-F1
#
_entry.id   AF-N9L749-F1
#
_cell.length_a   1.000
_cell.length_b   1.000
_cell.length_c   1.000
_cell.angle_alpha   90.00
_cell.angle_beta   90.00
_cell.angle_gamma   90.00
#
_symmetry.space_group_name_H-M   'P 1'
#
loop_
_entity.id
_entity.type
_entity.pdbx_description
1 polymer ?
#
loop_
_entity_poly.entity_id
_entity_poly.type
_entity_poly.pdbx_seq_one_letter_code
_entity_poly.pdbx_strand_id
1 'polypeptide(L)'
;MKTHKSLMVSCLSVLSITLFVQHAQAAAAFDPNGSWMLGDWNGQRTALQAQGYDFSFGYTGEYAGILDSKQTSTHGSAYTGQLALGSHLDLGKILGWQDTEAQITLTYRDGQSLSEHSPALAGHQSSVQEVWGREQTWRLTDLWIKKKFLDQKLDVKVGRFGEGEDFNSFDCDFQNLALCGSQVGNWVGDQWYNWPVSQWAMRVKYNLQPDLYTQVGVYEYNPENLERGKGFNLSTDGSHGAIIPAEVVWSPKLGVQSMPGEYRLGYYYSTADAKEIADSTKTSHKQGVWVTAKQKLFQPADQTDRGLTGFVNLTFHDSDTNKVDNMQNIGLVYKGLLNQRPQDELALGVARIHINDDWNDVQAKEYDTEYNTELYYGIHATNWLTIRPNVQYVRHVGALKNGDNTWVGGIKFSTAF
;
A
#
# COMPACT_ATOMS: atom_id res chain seq x y z
N MET A 1 67.14 -42.87 57.17
CA MET A 1 67.08 -41.53 56.53
C MET A 1 67.09 -41.74 55.03
N LYS A 2 66.16 -41.32 54.20
CA LYS A 2 64.79 -40.79 54.32
C LYS A 2 64.19 -41.04 52.92
N THR A 3 63.00 -41.62 52.89
CA THR A 3 62.05 -41.68 51.77
C THR A 3 61.66 -40.29 51.29
N HIS A 4 61.28 -40.13 50.01
CA HIS A 4 60.03 -39.44 49.62
C HIS A 4 59.61 -39.75 48.17
N LYS A 5 58.32 -40.08 48.05
CA LYS A 5 57.48 -40.23 46.84
C LYS A 5 56.91 -38.86 46.43
N SER A 6 56.63 -38.68 45.14
CA SER A 6 55.49 -37.90 44.58
C SER A 6 55.47 -38.14 43.07
N LEU A 7 54.58 -38.95 42.48
CA LEU A 7 53.19 -38.70 42.08
C LEU A 7 52.96 -37.36 41.35
N MET A 8 52.82 -37.42 40.02
CA MET A 8 52.19 -36.43 39.12
C MET A 8 51.40 -37.26 38.09
N VAL A 9 50.11 -37.52 38.31
CA VAL A 9 48.94 -36.74 37.88
C VAL A 9 48.76 -36.72 36.34
N SER A 10 47.79 -37.55 35.95
CA SER A 10 47.00 -37.68 34.72
C SER A 10 46.76 -36.40 33.89
N CYS A 11 46.90 -36.52 32.57
CA CYS A 11 46.16 -35.71 31.59
C CYS A 11 45.59 -36.62 30.48
N LEU A 12 44.36 -37.11 30.69
CA LEU A 12 43.47 -37.50 29.61
C LEU A 12 42.89 -36.22 29.01
N SER A 13 43.28 -35.86 27.79
CA SER A 13 42.63 -34.83 26.98
C SER A 13 41.53 -35.49 26.13
N VAL A 14 40.32 -35.57 26.68
CA VAL A 14 39.10 -35.81 25.90
C VAL A 14 38.72 -34.49 25.24
N LEU A 15 38.91 -34.42 23.93
CA LEU A 15 38.51 -33.29 23.09
C LEU A 15 36.98 -33.36 22.89
N SER A 16 36.22 -32.66 23.72
CA SER A 16 34.78 -32.49 23.54
C SER A 16 34.53 -31.54 22.38
N ILE A 17 34.19 -32.10 21.21
CA ILE A 17 33.59 -31.35 20.09
C ILE A 17 32.15 -31.05 20.50
N THR A 18 31.92 -29.89 21.11
CA THR A 18 30.56 -29.33 21.23
C THR A 18 30.17 -28.76 19.86
N LEU A 19 29.50 -29.59 19.06
CA LEU A 19 28.59 -29.12 18.02
C LEU A 19 27.53 -28.25 18.70
N PHE A 20 27.72 -26.93 18.66
CA PHE A 20 26.62 -26.00 18.86
C PHE A 20 25.69 -26.15 17.66
N VAL A 21 24.81 -27.14 17.70
CA VAL A 21 23.58 -27.11 16.91
C VAL A 21 22.81 -25.92 17.47
N GLN A 22 22.90 -24.78 16.80
CA GLN A 22 21.90 -23.73 16.94
C GLN A 22 20.57 -24.39 16.57
N HIS A 23 19.84 -24.88 17.57
CA HIS A 23 18.43 -25.15 17.41
C HIS A 23 17.83 -23.77 17.15
N ALA A 24 17.60 -23.45 15.87
CA ALA A 24 16.62 -22.45 15.51
C ALA A 24 15.34 -22.89 16.21
N GLN A 25 14.98 -22.21 17.30
CA GLN A 25 13.72 -22.50 17.96
C GLN A 25 12.63 -22.21 16.94
N ALA A 26 11.87 -23.25 16.58
CA ALA A 26 10.74 -23.11 15.68
C ALA A 26 9.80 -22.03 16.25
N ALA A 27 9.44 -21.05 15.42
CA ALA A 27 8.41 -20.08 15.78
C ALA A 27 7.08 -20.82 15.93
N ALA A 28 6.56 -20.88 17.15
CA ALA A 28 5.32 -21.58 17.45
C ALA A 28 4.12 -20.86 16.80
N ALA A 29 3.12 -21.63 16.39
CA ALA A 29 1.84 -21.07 15.97
C ALA A 29 1.20 -20.27 17.11
N PHE A 30 0.60 -19.13 16.76
CA PHE A 30 -0.04 -18.16 17.65
C PHE A 30 0.89 -17.52 18.69
N ASP A 31 2.22 -17.59 18.52
CA ASP A 31 3.14 -16.79 19.34
C ASP A 31 2.86 -15.30 19.09
N PRO A 32 2.50 -14.51 20.11
CA PRO A 32 2.23 -13.07 19.93
C PRO A 32 3.45 -12.28 19.46
N ASN A 33 4.67 -12.79 19.67
CA ASN A 33 5.92 -12.18 19.21
C ASN A 33 6.42 -12.79 17.89
N GLY A 34 5.79 -13.87 17.40
CA GLY A 34 6.12 -14.47 16.11
C GLY A 34 5.74 -13.56 14.95
N SER A 35 6.46 -13.62 13.83
CA SER A 35 6.14 -12.81 12.64
C SER A 35 4.89 -13.28 11.89
N TRP A 36 4.40 -14.49 12.19
CA TRP A 36 3.31 -15.15 11.48
C TRP A 36 2.38 -15.88 12.44
N MET A 37 1.07 -15.78 12.22
CA MET A 37 0.07 -16.41 13.08
C MET A 37 0.21 -17.94 13.12
N LEU A 38 0.56 -18.59 12.02
CA LEU A 38 0.73 -20.05 11.91
C LEU A 38 2.17 -20.49 12.22
N GLY A 39 3.02 -19.57 12.69
CA GLY A 39 4.42 -19.83 13.00
C GLY A 39 5.25 -20.13 11.76
N ASP A 40 6.37 -20.83 11.96
CA ASP A 40 7.31 -21.20 10.89
C ASP A 40 7.18 -22.66 10.41
N TRP A 41 6.07 -23.31 10.76
CA TRP A 41 5.78 -24.71 10.40
C TRP A 41 6.89 -25.67 10.86
N ASN A 42 7.28 -25.56 12.13
CA ASN A 42 8.36 -26.35 12.73
C ASN A 42 9.70 -26.16 11.98
N GLY A 43 10.00 -24.91 11.64
CA GLY A 43 11.21 -24.49 10.92
C GLY A 43 11.16 -24.64 9.39
N GLN A 44 10.13 -25.26 8.81
CA GLN A 44 10.04 -25.47 7.35
C GLN A 44 9.91 -24.15 6.59
N ARG A 45 9.11 -23.19 7.09
CA ARG A 45 8.96 -21.87 6.46
C ARG A 45 10.31 -21.13 6.42
N THR A 46 11.01 -21.10 7.54
CA THR A 46 12.35 -20.50 7.67
C THR A 46 13.37 -21.20 6.75
N ALA A 47 13.30 -22.53 6.64
CA ALA A 47 14.17 -23.31 5.76
C ALA A 47 13.91 -23.01 4.26
N LEU A 48 12.65 -22.80 3.86
CA LEU A 48 12.29 -22.38 2.51
C LEU A 48 12.77 -20.95 2.22
N GLN A 49 12.60 -20.02 3.17
CA GLN A 49 13.07 -18.64 3.04
C GLN A 49 14.60 -18.57 2.90
N ALA A 50 15.32 -19.40 3.66
CA ALA A 50 16.78 -19.53 3.54
C ALA A 50 17.21 -20.05 2.15
N GLN A 51 16.38 -20.87 1.50
CA GLN A 51 16.58 -21.36 0.13
C GLN A 51 16.13 -20.36 -0.95
N GLY A 52 15.53 -19.24 -0.56
CA GLY A 52 15.06 -18.19 -1.47
C GLY A 52 13.56 -18.20 -1.78
N TYR A 53 12.78 -19.04 -1.10
CA TYR A 53 11.31 -19.09 -1.26
C TYR A 53 10.64 -18.45 -0.05
N ASP A 54 10.13 -17.23 -0.20
CA ASP A 54 9.41 -16.53 0.85
C ASP A 54 7.91 -16.46 0.54
N PHE A 55 7.11 -17.12 1.37
CA PHE A 55 5.67 -17.22 1.21
C PHE A 55 4.95 -16.29 2.18
N SER A 56 4.06 -15.47 1.65
CA SER A 56 3.20 -14.58 2.45
C SER A 56 1.74 -14.98 2.31
N PHE A 57 1.04 -15.03 3.44
CA PHE A 57 -0.39 -15.24 3.48
C PHE A 57 -0.98 -14.16 4.37
N GLY A 58 -1.80 -13.28 3.80
CA GLY A 58 -2.31 -12.10 4.50
C GLY A 58 -3.80 -11.94 4.31
N TYR A 59 -4.45 -11.34 5.29
CA TYR A 59 -5.84 -10.91 5.18
C TYR A 59 -6.04 -9.51 5.76
N THR A 60 -6.74 -8.67 5.01
CA THR A 60 -7.23 -7.37 5.47
C THR A 60 -8.75 -7.39 5.45
N GLY A 61 -9.37 -6.99 6.55
CA GLY A 61 -10.81 -6.87 6.69
C GLY A 61 -11.22 -5.47 7.12
N GLU A 62 -12.30 -4.96 6.55
CA GLU A 62 -12.81 -3.61 6.80
C GLU A 62 -14.32 -3.64 7.02
N TYR A 63 -14.72 -3.27 8.23
CA TYR A 63 -16.10 -2.98 8.57
C TYR A 63 -16.35 -1.47 8.50
N ALA A 64 -17.53 -1.07 8.04
CA ALA A 64 -18.01 0.30 8.13
C ALA A 64 -19.51 0.33 8.47
N GLY A 65 -19.93 1.29 9.31
CA GLY A 65 -21.34 1.53 9.62
C GLY A 65 -21.66 3.01 9.80
N ILE A 66 -22.86 3.43 9.35
CA ILE A 66 -23.32 4.82 9.48
C ILE A 66 -23.61 5.14 10.95
N LEU A 67 -22.90 6.12 11.50
CA LEU A 67 -23.14 6.65 12.85
C LEU A 67 -24.20 7.76 12.82
N ASP A 68 -24.12 8.66 11.84
CA ASP A 68 -25.03 9.80 11.70
C ASP A 68 -25.05 10.32 10.25
N SER A 69 -26.23 10.70 9.76
CA SER A 69 -26.47 11.32 8.45
C SER A 69 -27.84 11.99 8.46
N LYS A 70 -28.01 13.10 7.74
CA LYS A 70 -29.32 13.76 7.61
C LYS A 70 -30.17 13.16 6.51
N GLN A 71 -29.55 12.52 5.51
CA GLN A 71 -30.23 11.92 4.36
C GLN A 71 -30.99 10.63 4.71
N THR A 72 -30.59 9.94 5.77
CA THR A 72 -31.25 8.69 6.17
C THR A 72 -31.19 8.46 7.67
N SER A 73 -32.27 7.90 8.22
CA SER A 73 -32.32 7.37 9.58
C SER A 73 -31.86 5.91 9.69
N THR A 74 -31.49 5.28 8.56
CA THR A 74 -31.02 3.90 8.54
C THR A 74 -29.51 3.83 8.78
N HIS A 75 -29.13 3.15 9.86
CA HIS A 75 -27.74 2.92 10.23
C HIS A 75 -27.18 1.67 9.52
N GLY A 76 -27.15 1.72 8.19
CA GLY A 76 -26.60 0.63 7.38
C GLY A 76 -25.14 0.33 7.73
N SER A 77 -24.72 -0.92 7.53
CA SER A 77 -23.33 -1.34 7.68
C SER A 77 -22.93 -2.28 6.56
N ALA A 78 -21.64 -2.38 6.32
CA ALA A 78 -21.06 -3.28 5.35
C ALA A 78 -19.72 -3.81 5.84
N TYR A 79 -19.32 -4.95 5.27
CA TYR A 79 -18.04 -5.57 5.49
C TYR A 79 -17.45 -5.99 4.15
N THR A 80 -16.14 -5.79 3.99
CA THR A 80 -15.37 -6.29 2.85
C THR A 80 -13.98 -6.71 3.30
N GLY A 81 -13.35 -7.61 2.55
CA GLY A 81 -12.00 -8.03 2.85
C GLY A 81 -11.23 -8.46 1.62
N GLN A 82 -9.93 -8.64 1.85
CA GLN A 82 -8.98 -9.11 0.85
C GLN A 82 -8.08 -10.19 1.45
N LEU A 83 -8.03 -11.33 0.78
CA LEU A 83 -7.00 -12.34 0.94
C LEU A 83 -5.84 -12.02 -0.02
N ALA A 84 -4.60 -12.14 0.44
CA ALA A 84 -3.41 -12.03 -0.39
C ALA A 84 -2.51 -13.25 -0.18
N LEU A 85 -2.19 -13.94 -1.29
CA LEU A 85 -1.27 -15.07 -1.34
C LEU A 85 -0.04 -14.65 -2.16
N GLY A 86 1.11 -14.50 -1.51
CA GLY A 86 2.35 -14.07 -2.15
C GLY A 86 3.42 -15.15 -2.16
N SER A 87 4.22 -15.15 -3.22
CA SER A 87 5.46 -15.92 -3.34
C SER A 87 6.54 -14.99 -3.87
N HIS A 88 7.48 -14.63 -2.99
CA HIS A 88 8.68 -13.89 -3.32
C HIS A 88 9.85 -14.86 -3.50
N LEU A 89 10.55 -14.74 -4.63
CA LEU A 89 11.54 -15.70 -5.08
C LEU A 89 12.89 -15.00 -5.27
N ASP A 90 13.89 -15.38 -4.47
CA ASP A 90 15.29 -15.00 -4.65
C ASP A 90 15.93 -15.91 -5.71
N LEU A 91 15.95 -15.46 -6.97
CA LEU A 91 16.47 -16.24 -8.08
C LEU A 91 18.00 -16.36 -8.05
N GLY A 92 18.68 -15.54 -7.24
CA GLY A 92 20.10 -15.68 -6.93
C GLY A 92 20.37 -16.97 -6.14
N LYS A 93 19.53 -17.27 -5.15
CA LYS A 93 19.59 -18.52 -4.39
C LYS A 93 19.02 -19.72 -5.17
N ILE A 94 17.90 -19.53 -5.85
CA ILE A 94 17.16 -20.63 -6.49
C ILE A 94 17.83 -21.11 -7.80
N LEU A 95 18.21 -20.17 -8.66
CA LEU A 95 18.70 -20.45 -10.02
C LEU A 95 20.17 -20.00 -10.24
N GLY A 96 20.81 -19.41 -9.23
CA GLY A 96 22.12 -18.78 -9.38
C GLY A 96 22.08 -17.45 -10.15
N TRP A 97 20.89 -16.94 -10.48
CA TRP A 97 20.74 -15.69 -11.25
C TRP A 97 20.90 -14.49 -10.33
N GLN A 98 22.15 -14.08 -10.12
CA GLN A 98 22.54 -13.03 -9.17
C GLN A 98 21.73 -11.73 -9.37
N ASP A 99 21.43 -11.04 -8.27
CA ASP A 99 20.71 -9.77 -8.24
C ASP A 99 19.34 -9.81 -8.93
N THR A 100 18.69 -10.97 -8.93
CA THR A 100 17.41 -11.20 -9.61
C THR A 100 16.40 -11.79 -8.63
N GLU A 101 15.21 -11.22 -8.62
CA GLU A 101 14.08 -11.66 -7.81
C GLU A 101 12.80 -11.71 -8.65
N ALA A 102 11.84 -12.50 -8.23
CA ALA A 102 10.52 -12.58 -8.85
C ALA A 102 9.41 -12.58 -7.80
N GLN A 103 8.23 -12.12 -8.19
CA GLN A 103 7.05 -12.06 -7.34
C GLN A 103 5.85 -12.65 -8.08
N ILE A 104 5.08 -13.46 -7.35
CA ILE A 104 3.73 -13.86 -7.75
C ILE A 104 2.81 -13.55 -6.60
N THR A 105 1.77 -12.75 -6.84
CA THR A 105 0.74 -12.44 -5.84
C THR A 105 -0.63 -12.70 -6.42
N LEU A 106 -1.43 -13.51 -5.72
CA LEU A 106 -2.85 -13.69 -5.98
C LEU A 106 -3.66 -12.99 -4.90
N THR A 107 -4.70 -12.28 -5.29
CA THR A 107 -5.64 -11.70 -4.33
C THR A 107 -7.05 -12.19 -4.58
N TYR A 108 -7.83 -12.22 -3.51
CA TYR A 108 -9.28 -12.43 -3.56
C TYR A 108 -9.96 -11.37 -2.72
N ARG A 109 -10.84 -10.58 -3.33
CA ARG A 109 -11.68 -9.60 -2.62
C ARG A 109 -13.12 -10.09 -2.53
N ASP A 110 -13.75 -9.90 -1.37
CA ASP A 110 -15.16 -10.19 -1.16
C ASP A 110 -15.86 -9.17 -0.26
N GLY A 111 -17.19 -9.26 -0.18
CA GLY A 111 -18.03 -8.38 0.63
C GLY A 111 -18.59 -7.18 -0.12
N GLN A 112 -19.06 -6.17 0.64
CA GLN A 112 -19.83 -5.04 0.18
C GLN A 112 -19.22 -3.71 0.64
N SER A 113 -19.41 -2.66 -0.14
CA SER A 113 -19.06 -1.28 0.22
C SER A 113 -20.27 -0.55 0.76
N LEU A 114 -20.09 0.08 1.93
CA LEU A 114 -21.08 1.00 2.49
C LEU A 114 -21.27 2.24 1.60
N SER A 115 -20.21 2.71 0.94
CA SER A 115 -20.26 3.86 0.03
C SER A 115 -21.17 3.62 -1.19
N GLU A 116 -21.23 2.39 -1.68
CA GLU A 116 -22.07 2.04 -2.85
C GLU A 116 -23.54 1.81 -2.51
N HIS A 117 -23.83 1.26 -1.34
CA HIS A 117 -25.19 0.78 -1.01
C HIS A 117 -25.95 1.69 -0.06
N SER A 118 -25.27 2.54 0.71
CA SER A 118 -25.93 3.43 1.66
C SER A 118 -26.41 4.72 0.98
N PRO A 119 -27.70 5.10 1.11
CA PRO A 119 -28.17 6.40 0.67
C PRO A 119 -27.43 7.58 1.31
N ALA A 120 -26.86 7.40 2.51
CA ALA A 120 -26.06 8.43 3.20
C ALA A 120 -24.74 8.77 2.47
N LEU A 121 -24.27 7.87 1.61
CA LEU A 121 -23.01 7.98 0.87
C LEU A 121 -23.25 7.95 -0.65
N ALA A 122 -24.48 8.22 -1.10
CA ALA A 122 -24.82 8.18 -2.52
C ALA A 122 -23.94 9.13 -3.35
N GLY A 123 -23.18 8.57 -4.28
CA GLY A 123 -22.29 9.33 -5.17
C GLY A 123 -20.96 9.75 -4.56
N HIS A 124 -20.64 9.29 -3.35
CA HIS A 124 -19.35 9.47 -2.66
C HIS A 124 -18.17 9.31 -3.62
N GLN A 125 -17.23 10.26 -3.62
CA GLN A 125 -16.09 10.25 -4.54
C GLN A 125 -14.96 9.33 -4.05
N SER A 126 -14.75 9.27 -2.74
CA SER A 126 -13.85 8.30 -2.09
C SER A 126 -14.55 6.96 -1.80
N SER A 127 -13.94 6.13 -0.96
CA SER A 127 -14.57 4.97 -0.32
C SER A 127 -14.25 4.97 1.17
N VAL A 128 -15.23 4.62 2.01
CA VAL A 128 -15.03 4.42 3.45
C VAL A 128 -14.43 3.05 3.79
N GLN A 129 -14.24 2.20 2.78
CA GLN A 129 -13.59 0.89 2.82
C GLN A 129 -12.69 0.76 1.58
N GLU A 130 -11.41 1.13 1.69
CA GLU A 130 -10.43 1.09 0.58
C GLU A 130 -10.26 -0.32 -0.02
N VAL A 131 -10.44 -1.36 0.80
CA VAL A 131 -10.23 -2.73 0.37
C VAL A 131 -11.34 -3.21 -0.59
N TRP A 132 -12.45 -2.48 -0.69
CA TRP A 132 -13.51 -2.80 -1.65
C TRP A 132 -13.21 -2.26 -3.05
N GLY A 133 -13.65 -2.97 -4.09
CA GLY A 133 -13.64 -2.49 -5.46
C GLY A 133 -12.70 -3.28 -6.38
N ARG A 134 -12.70 -2.90 -7.66
CA ARG A 134 -12.06 -3.64 -8.78
C ARG A 134 -12.61 -5.07 -8.93
N GLU A 135 -13.91 -5.20 -8.69
CA GLU A 135 -14.67 -6.45 -8.61
C GLU A 135 -14.31 -7.33 -7.41
N GLN A 136 -15.31 -8.04 -6.90
CA GLN A 136 -15.16 -8.96 -5.77
C GLN A 136 -14.83 -10.37 -6.30
N THR A 137 -13.58 -10.56 -6.69
CA THR A 137 -13.11 -11.76 -7.42
C THR A 137 -11.64 -12.08 -7.15
N TRP A 138 -11.15 -13.18 -7.73
CA TRP A 138 -9.74 -13.54 -7.76
C TRP A 138 -8.98 -12.79 -8.84
N ARG A 139 -7.78 -12.29 -8.51
CA ARG A 139 -6.90 -11.58 -9.43
C ARG A 139 -5.45 -12.07 -9.30
N LEU A 140 -4.78 -12.18 -10.44
CA LEU A 140 -3.32 -12.17 -10.52
C LEU A 140 -2.89 -10.72 -10.34
N THR A 141 -2.40 -10.39 -9.15
CA THR A 141 -2.07 -9.03 -8.74
C THR A 141 -0.62 -8.69 -9.03
N ASP A 142 0.29 -9.65 -8.83
CA ASP A 142 1.68 -9.53 -9.26
C ASP A 142 2.11 -10.77 -10.03
N LEU A 143 2.83 -10.56 -11.12
CA LEU A 143 3.61 -11.55 -11.83
C LEU A 143 4.80 -10.85 -12.48
N TRP A 144 5.89 -10.66 -11.75
CA TRP A 144 7.02 -9.91 -12.29
C TRP A 144 8.37 -10.52 -11.94
N ILE A 145 9.36 -10.17 -12.76
CA ILE A 145 10.78 -10.41 -12.51
C ILE A 145 11.51 -9.08 -12.47
N LYS A 146 12.45 -8.94 -11.54
CA LYS A 146 13.24 -7.74 -11.35
C LYS A 146 14.71 -8.10 -11.28
N LYS A 147 15.53 -7.35 -12.02
CA LYS A 147 16.97 -7.54 -12.05
C LYS A 147 17.68 -6.22 -11.78
N LYS A 148 18.69 -6.26 -10.90
CA LYS A 148 19.60 -5.15 -10.69
C LYS A 148 20.88 -5.32 -11.51
N PHE A 149 21.43 -4.19 -11.96
CA PHE A 149 22.64 -4.05 -12.77
C PHE A 149 23.48 -2.90 -12.24
N LEU A 150 24.71 -2.75 -12.77
CA LEU A 150 25.62 -1.63 -12.47
C LEU A 150 25.84 -1.45 -10.96
N ASP A 151 26.27 -2.52 -10.28
CA ASP A 151 26.46 -2.54 -8.82
C ASP A 151 25.21 -2.05 -8.07
N GLN A 152 24.05 -2.59 -8.46
CA GLN A 152 22.72 -2.29 -7.91
C GLN A 152 22.19 -0.87 -8.18
N LYS A 153 22.85 -0.07 -9.03
CA LYS A 153 22.38 1.28 -9.38
C LYS A 153 21.19 1.28 -10.34
N LEU A 154 21.11 0.31 -11.24
CA LEU A 154 20.04 0.19 -12.21
C LEU A 154 19.15 -0.99 -11.86
N ASP A 155 17.85 -0.77 -11.72
CA ASP A 155 16.86 -1.78 -11.35
C ASP A 155 15.78 -1.81 -12.44
N VAL A 156 15.68 -2.95 -13.15
CA VAL A 156 14.72 -3.16 -14.22
C VAL A 156 13.72 -4.24 -13.78
N LYS A 157 12.43 -3.87 -13.75
CA LYS A 157 11.30 -4.74 -13.43
C LYS A 157 10.42 -4.92 -14.66
N VAL A 158 10.04 -6.15 -14.98
CA VAL A 158 9.17 -6.49 -16.12
C VAL A 158 8.19 -7.56 -15.69
N GLY A 159 6.92 -7.42 -16.09
CA GLY A 159 5.90 -8.39 -15.75
C GLY A 159 4.51 -7.78 -15.73
N ARG A 160 3.67 -8.28 -14.83
CA ARG A 160 2.35 -7.72 -14.52
C ARG A 160 2.30 -7.18 -13.10
N PHE A 161 1.96 -5.91 -12.96
CA PHE A 161 1.83 -5.20 -11.69
C PHE A 161 1.12 -3.87 -11.91
N GLY A 162 0.57 -3.27 -10.85
CA GLY A 162 -0.08 -1.97 -10.92
C GLY A 162 0.92 -0.81 -10.83
N GLU A 163 0.55 0.36 -11.36
CA GLU A 163 1.41 1.55 -11.35
C GLU A 163 1.75 2.01 -9.92
N GLY A 164 0.74 1.98 -9.04
CA GLY A 164 0.84 2.42 -7.65
C GLY A 164 1.80 1.62 -6.76
N GLU A 165 2.28 0.46 -7.22
CA GLU A 165 3.29 -0.33 -6.50
C GLU A 165 4.66 0.38 -6.50
N ASP A 166 4.98 1.08 -7.61
CA ASP A 166 6.28 1.72 -7.79
C ASP A 166 6.15 3.26 -7.81
N PHE A 167 5.09 3.81 -8.42
CA PHE A 167 4.90 5.25 -8.64
C PHE A 167 3.79 5.84 -7.77
N ASN A 168 3.98 7.05 -7.24
CA ASN A 168 3.02 7.68 -6.32
C ASN A 168 2.64 6.76 -5.12
N SER A 169 3.54 5.84 -4.75
CA SER A 169 3.31 4.89 -3.66
C SER A 169 3.16 5.63 -2.33
N PHE A 170 2.17 5.21 -1.54
CA PHE A 170 1.86 5.77 -0.24
C PHE A 170 1.28 4.68 0.67
N ASP A 171 1.41 4.86 1.99
CA ASP A 171 0.92 3.89 2.96
C ASP A 171 -0.61 3.70 2.86
N CYS A 172 -1.10 2.58 3.39
CA CYS A 172 -2.52 2.26 3.41
C CYS A 172 -2.99 1.76 4.78
N ASP A 173 -2.61 2.48 5.85
CA ASP A 173 -3.06 2.15 7.21
C ASP A 173 -4.45 2.70 7.53
N PHE A 174 -4.85 3.82 6.92
CA PHE A 174 -6.21 4.36 6.97
C PHE A 174 -7.20 3.42 6.24
N GLN A 175 -8.46 3.46 6.65
CA GLN A 175 -9.54 2.71 5.99
C GLN A 175 -10.16 3.49 4.83
N ASN A 176 -10.16 4.83 4.88
CA ASN A 176 -10.66 5.70 3.83
C ASN A 176 -9.69 5.77 2.65
N LEU A 177 -10.21 5.52 1.45
CA LEU A 177 -9.42 5.44 0.22
C LEU A 177 -8.66 6.73 -0.11
N ALA A 178 -9.21 7.90 0.23
CA ALA A 178 -8.55 9.19 0.02
C ALA A 178 -7.30 9.41 0.90
N LEU A 179 -7.03 8.48 1.83
CA LEU A 179 -5.88 8.47 2.74
C LEU A 179 -5.05 7.18 2.62
N CYS A 180 -5.34 6.32 1.63
CA CYS A 180 -4.67 5.05 1.43
C CYS A 180 -4.14 4.92 -0.02
N GLY A 181 -2.90 4.46 -0.16
CA GLY A 181 -2.32 4.06 -1.43
C GLY A 181 -2.08 5.20 -2.42
N SER A 182 -1.75 4.86 -3.67
CA SER A 182 -1.51 5.85 -4.73
C SER A 182 -2.78 6.63 -5.04
N GLN A 183 -2.74 7.93 -4.76
CA GLN A 183 -3.87 8.83 -4.96
C GLN A 183 -4.14 9.10 -6.44
N VAL A 184 -3.12 9.12 -7.30
CA VAL A 184 -3.32 9.25 -8.75
C VAL A 184 -4.23 8.14 -9.28
N GLY A 185 -4.03 6.90 -8.83
CA GLY A 185 -4.88 5.76 -9.23
C GLY A 185 -6.30 5.76 -8.66
N ASN A 186 -6.59 6.60 -7.67
CA ASN A 186 -7.96 6.79 -7.17
C ASN A 186 -8.73 7.81 -8.03
N TRP A 187 -8.06 8.89 -8.45
CA TRP A 187 -8.71 10.01 -9.16
C TRP A 187 -8.66 9.89 -10.69
N VAL A 188 -7.73 9.07 -11.19
CA VAL A 188 -7.55 8.72 -12.61
C VAL A 188 -7.73 7.21 -12.79
N GLY A 189 -8.57 6.62 -11.93
CA GLY A 189 -8.74 5.18 -11.80
C GLY A 189 -9.42 4.49 -12.99
N ASP A 190 -9.88 5.25 -13.98
CA ASP A 190 -10.40 4.76 -15.25
C ASP A 190 -9.28 4.33 -16.21
N GLN A 191 -8.07 4.88 -16.05
CA GLN A 191 -6.88 4.50 -16.81
C GLN A 191 -5.75 3.91 -15.94
N TRP A 192 -5.45 4.52 -14.79
CA TRP A 192 -4.40 4.06 -13.87
C TRP A 192 -4.96 2.99 -12.91
N TYR A 193 -4.33 1.82 -12.84
CA TYR A 193 -4.84 0.71 -12.04
C TYR A 193 -3.88 0.30 -10.92
N ASN A 194 -4.22 0.69 -9.70
CA ASN A 194 -3.56 0.21 -8.50
C ASN A 194 -3.85 -1.28 -8.25
N TRP A 195 -3.11 -1.85 -7.30
CA TRP A 195 -3.47 -3.09 -6.61
C TRP A 195 -4.97 -3.10 -6.28
N PRO A 196 -5.72 -4.19 -6.57
CA PRO A 196 -5.24 -5.53 -6.89
C PRO A 196 -5.17 -5.86 -8.39
N VAL A 197 -5.35 -4.87 -9.27
CA VAL A 197 -5.27 -5.05 -10.72
C VAL A 197 -3.80 -5.12 -11.13
N SER A 198 -3.51 -5.92 -12.15
CA SER A 198 -2.20 -5.97 -12.79
C SER A 198 -2.34 -5.73 -14.28
N GLN A 199 -1.35 -5.08 -14.89
CA GLN A 199 -1.21 -4.93 -16.35
C GLN A 199 0.21 -5.25 -16.77
N TRP A 200 0.42 -5.59 -18.06
CA TRP A 200 1.79 -5.74 -18.56
C TRP A 200 2.56 -4.43 -18.43
N ALA A 201 3.74 -4.49 -17.82
CA ALA A 201 4.50 -3.31 -17.47
C ALA A 201 6.01 -3.55 -17.50
N MET A 202 6.73 -2.46 -17.73
CA MET A 202 8.17 -2.36 -17.55
C MET A 202 8.48 -1.10 -16.75
N ARG A 203 9.33 -1.22 -15.73
CA ARG A 203 9.81 -0.11 -14.92
C ARG A 203 11.32 -0.13 -14.85
N VAL A 204 11.93 1.03 -15.09
CA VAL A 204 13.36 1.26 -14.97
C VAL A 204 13.58 2.29 -13.87
N LYS A 205 14.38 1.92 -12.86
CA LYS A 205 14.78 2.77 -11.75
C LYS A 205 16.30 2.93 -11.72
N TYR A 206 16.77 4.16 -11.53
CA TYR A 206 18.18 4.50 -11.43
C TYR A 206 18.47 5.23 -10.13
N ASN A 207 19.29 4.63 -9.28
CA ASN A 207 19.75 5.20 -8.01
C ASN A 207 20.91 6.16 -8.27
N LEU A 208 20.63 7.47 -8.17
CA LEU A 208 21.63 8.54 -8.29
C LEU A 208 22.52 8.60 -7.05
N GLN A 209 21.91 8.44 -5.89
CA GLN A 209 22.53 8.35 -4.57
C GLN A 209 21.80 7.29 -3.73
N PRO A 210 22.33 6.83 -2.58
CA PRO A 210 21.64 5.86 -1.73
C PRO A 210 20.24 6.30 -1.26
N ASP A 211 19.99 7.61 -1.21
CA ASP A 211 18.73 8.24 -0.79
C ASP A 211 18.03 9.00 -1.92
N LEU A 212 18.51 8.93 -3.17
CA LEU A 212 17.91 9.65 -4.30
C LEU A 212 17.87 8.76 -5.54
N TYR A 213 16.68 8.51 -6.06
CA TYR A 213 16.51 7.79 -7.31
C TYR A 213 15.52 8.47 -8.24
N THR A 214 15.61 8.09 -9.51
CA THR A 214 14.65 8.45 -10.56
C THR A 214 14.13 7.18 -11.21
N GLN A 215 12.91 7.20 -11.69
CA GLN A 215 12.32 6.05 -12.37
C GLN A 215 11.33 6.47 -13.45
N VAL A 216 11.19 5.60 -14.44
CA VAL A 216 10.22 5.72 -15.51
C VAL A 216 9.61 4.34 -15.78
N GLY A 217 8.33 4.31 -16.06
CA GLY A 217 7.60 3.10 -16.37
C GLY A 217 6.81 3.22 -17.67
N VAL A 218 6.43 2.08 -18.22
CA VAL A 218 5.47 1.96 -19.31
C VAL A 218 4.54 0.81 -18.92
N TYR A 219 3.26 1.13 -18.78
CA TYR A 219 2.21 0.22 -18.35
C TYR A 219 1.17 0.11 -19.44
N GLU A 220 0.77 -1.10 -19.79
CA GLU A 220 -0.34 -1.36 -20.70
C GLU A 220 -1.63 -0.75 -20.14
N TYR A 221 -2.27 0.11 -20.93
CA TYR A 221 -3.65 0.49 -20.66
C TYR A 221 -4.59 -0.48 -21.37
N ASN A 222 -5.27 -1.31 -20.59
CA ASN A 222 -6.22 -2.30 -21.07
C ASN A 222 -7.40 -2.42 -20.10
N PRO A 223 -8.56 -1.82 -20.43
CA PRO A 223 -9.77 -1.84 -19.61
C PRO A 223 -10.33 -3.24 -19.36
N GLU A 224 -10.03 -4.24 -20.20
CA GLU A 224 -10.46 -5.61 -19.96
C GLU A 224 -9.93 -6.13 -18.62
N ASN A 225 -8.78 -5.64 -18.15
CA ASN A 225 -8.23 -6.02 -16.85
C ASN A 225 -9.16 -5.65 -15.68
N LEU A 226 -10.13 -4.74 -15.85
CA LEU A 226 -11.11 -4.41 -14.81
C LEU A 226 -12.28 -5.41 -14.75
N GLU A 227 -12.53 -6.17 -15.80
CA GLU A 227 -13.66 -7.09 -15.85
C GLU A 227 -13.50 -8.25 -14.86
N ARG A 228 -14.60 -8.65 -14.22
CA ARG A 228 -14.63 -9.71 -13.21
C ARG A 228 -14.05 -11.05 -13.70
N GLY A 229 -14.27 -11.38 -14.98
CA GLY A 229 -13.78 -12.62 -15.61
C GLY A 229 -12.33 -12.57 -16.10
N LYS A 230 -11.69 -11.40 -16.04
CA LYS A 230 -10.36 -11.13 -16.59
C LYS A 230 -9.28 -10.93 -15.52
N GLY A 231 -9.55 -11.35 -14.28
CA GLY A 231 -8.60 -11.24 -13.17
C GLY A 231 -7.25 -11.95 -13.39
N PHE A 232 -7.17 -12.90 -14.32
CA PHE A 232 -5.94 -13.60 -14.74
C PHE A 232 -5.62 -13.36 -16.21
N ASN A 233 -6.07 -12.24 -16.79
CA ASN A 233 -5.81 -11.93 -18.18
C ASN A 233 -4.29 -11.80 -18.43
N LEU A 234 -3.77 -12.57 -19.39
CA LEU A 234 -2.38 -12.48 -19.85
C LEU A 234 -2.28 -12.01 -21.30
N SER A 235 -3.42 -11.86 -21.99
CA SER A 235 -3.47 -11.31 -23.35
C SER A 235 -3.29 -9.79 -23.31
N THR A 236 -2.87 -9.23 -24.45
CA THR A 236 -2.87 -7.78 -24.72
C THR A 236 -4.06 -7.36 -25.59
N ASP A 237 -4.99 -8.28 -25.88
CA ASP A 237 -6.26 -7.94 -26.54
C ASP A 237 -7.03 -6.93 -25.68
N GLY A 238 -7.62 -5.92 -26.32
CA GLY A 238 -8.29 -4.81 -25.62
C GLY A 238 -7.35 -3.72 -25.11
N SER A 239 -6.04 -3.81 -25.40
CA SER A 239 -5.11 -2.71 -25.12
C SER A 239 -5.41 -1.49 -26.01
N HIS A 240 -5.47 -0.32 -25.39
CA HIS A 240 -5.76 0.96 -26.05
C HIS A 240 -4.59 1.95 -25.95
N GLY A 241 -3.44 1.54 -25.44
CA GLY A 241 -2.27 2.40 -25.31
C GLY A 241 -1.44 2.05 -24.07
N ALA A 242 -0.71 3.06 -23.60
CA ALA A 242 0.13 2.93 -22.42
C ALA A 242 0.04 4.14 -21.49
N ILE A 243 0.29 3.90 -20.22
CA ILE A 243 0.51 4.93 -19.20
C ILE A 243 2.00 4.98 -18.91
N ILE A 244 2.56 6.18 -19.00
CA ILE A 244 4.00 6.45 -18.86
C ILE A 244 4.21 7.36 -17.65
N PRO A 245 4.40 6.80 -16.44
CA PRO A 245 4.79 7.58 -15.28
C PRO A 245 6.30 7.79 -15.22
N ALA A 246 6.71 8.96 -14.75
CA ALA A 246 8.08 9.29 -14.39
C ALA A 246 8.11 9.93 -12.99
N GLU A 247 9.07 9.56 -12.16
CA GLU A 247 9.14 10.01 -10.77
C GLU A 247 10.59 10.19 -10.31
N VAL A 248 10.79 11.20 -9.47
CA VAL A 248 12.00 11.41 -8.66
C VAL A 248 11.62 11.23 -7.21
N VAL A 249 12.40 10.44 -6.48
CA VAL A 249 12.18 10.15 -5.07
C VAL A 249 13.45 10.41 -4.27
N TRP A 250 13.30 11.24 -3.25
CA TRP A 250 14.37 11.61 -2.32
C TRP A 250 14.00 11.22 -0.90
N SER A 251 14.81 10.40 -0.24
CA SER A 251 14.55 9.83 1.09
C SER A 251 15.62 10.22 2.12
N PRO A 252 15.79 11.53 2.41
CA PRO A 252 16.87 12.00 3.26
C PRO A 252 16.67 11.65 4.74
N LYS A 253 17.73 11.84 5.52
CA LYS A 253 17.65 11.95 6.99
C LYS A 253 17.92 13.39 7.39
N LEU A 254 16.89 14.07 7.90
CA LEU A 254 16.93 15.51 8.20
C LEU A 254 17.12 15.81 9.69
N GLY A 255 17.75 16.96 9.96
CA GLY A 255 17.96 17.48 11.31
C GLY A 255 19.01 16.75 12.14
N VAL A 256 19.28 17.26 13.34
CA VAL A 256 20.32 16.73 14.25
C VAL A 256 20.07 15.28 14.65
N GLN A 257 18.80 14.87 14.69
CA GLN A 257 18.40 13.51 15.07
C GLN A 257 18.27 12.54 13.88
N SER A 258 18.72 12.93 12.67
CA SER A 258 18.69 12.08 11.46
C SER A 258 17.31 11.48 11.16
N MET A 259 16.26 12.31 11.25
CA MET A 259 14.87 11.89 11.11
C MET A 259 14.54 11.55 9.65
N PRO A 260 14.01 10.35 9.35
CA PRO A 260 13.75 9.93 7.98
C PRO A 260 12.63 10.76 7.35
N GLY A 261 12.83 11.12 6.08
CA GLY A 261 11.82 11.68 5.20
C GLY A 261 11.75 10.94 3.88
N GLU A 262 10.68 11.15 3.13
CA GLU A 262 10.50 10.70 1.76
C GLU A 262 9.71 11.75 0.99
N TYR A 263 10.25 12.19 -0.15
CA TYR A 263 9.70 13.22 -1.00
C TYR A 263 9.63 12.68 -2.42
N ARG A 264 8.44 12.68 -3.01
CA ARG A 264 8.19 12.20 -4.36
C ARG A 264 7.65 13.35 -5.21
N LEU A 265 8.19 13.48 -6.40
CA LEU A 265 7.65 14.33 -7.45
C LEU A 265 7.54 13.50 -8.71
N GLY A 266 6.36 13.46 -9.30
CA GLY A 266 6.19 12.73 -10.55
C GLY A 266 5.15 13.32 -11.47
N TYR A 267 5.15 12.75 -12.67
CA TYR A 267 4.29 13.10 -13.79
C TYR A 267 3.86 11.82 -14.49
N TYR A 268 2.64 11.78 -15.00
CA TYR A 268 2.17 10.71 -15.88
C TYR A 268 1.60 11.28 -17.17
N TYR A 269 1.74 10.49 -18.22
CA TYR A 269 1.08 10.71 -19.51
C TYR A 269 0.45 9.41 -19.99
N SER A 270 -0.81 9.46 -20.40
CA SER A 270 -1.51 8.35 -21.03
C SER A 270 -1.56 8.55 -22.54
N THR A 271 -1.14 7.56 -23.31
CA THR A 271 -1.25 7.60 -24.78
C THR A 271 -2.64 7.20 -25.26
N ALA A 272 -3.54 6.79 -24.36
CA ALA A 272 -4.88 6.35 -24.71
C ALA A 272 -5.78 7.56 -24.98
N ASP A 273 -6.73 7.38 -25.92
CA ASP A 273 -7.76 8.38 -26.17
C ASP A 273 -8.69 8.51 -24.94
N ALA A 274 -8.91 9.74 -24.50
CA ALA A 274 -9.91 10.12 -23.51
C ALA A 274 -10.82 11.19 -24.12
N LYS A 275 -12.14 11.08 -23.90
CA LYS A 275 -13.09 12.08 -24.40
C LYS A 275 -12.90 13.40 -23.66
N GLU A 276 -12.95 14.51 -24.40
CA GLU A 276 -13.00 15.84 -23.77
C GLU A 276 -14.34 16.03 -23.05
N ILE A 277 -14.29 16.68 -21.88
CA ILE A 277 -15.47 16.96 -21.06
C ILE A 277 -16.39 17.97 -21.77
N ALA A 278 -15.81 19.08 -22.26
CA ALA A 278 -16.56 20.15 -22.93
C ALA A 278 -17.15 19.74 -24.28
N ASP A 279 -16.51 18.80 -25.00
CA ASP A 279 -16.98 18.29 -26.30
C ASP A 279 -16.65 16.80 -26.48
N SER A 280 -17.63 15.95 -26.17
CA SER A 280 -17.47 14.49 -26.24
C SER A 280 -17.23 13.91 -27.66
N THR A 281 -17.27 14.74 -28.70
CA THR A 281 -16.90 14.35 -30.08
C THR A 281 -15.39 14.41 -30.33
N LYS A 282 -14.64 15.06 -29.44
CA LYS A 282 -13.18 15.16 -29.48
C LYS A 282 -12.53 14.22 -28.47
N THR A 283 -11.29 13.87 -28.74
CA THR A 283 -10.43 13.10 -27.84
C THR A 283 -9.13 13.86 -27.58
N SER A 284 -8.63 13.68 -26.37
CA SER A 284 -7.33 14.14 -25.89
C SER A 284 -6.68 13.02 -25.06
N HIS A 285 -5.60 13.34 -24.36
CA HIS A 285 -4.80 12.41 -23.59
C HIS A 285 -4.72 12.84 -22.13
N LYS A 286 -4.85 11.87 -21.22
CA LYS A 286 -4.76 12.14 -19.78
C LYS A 286 -3.33 12.43 -19.36
N GLN A 287 -3.15 13.42 -18.50
CA GLN A 287 -1.87 13.71 -17.88
C GLN A 287 -2.05 14.39 -16.52
N GLY A 288 -1.01 14.28 -15.69
CA GLY A 288 -1.04 14.93 -14.39
C GLY A 288 0.28 14.86 -13.66
N VAL A 289 0.35 15.61 -12.56
CA VAL A 289 1.51 15.68 -11.68
C VAL A 289 1.10 15.32 -10.26
N TRP A 290 2.05 14.78 -9.50
CA TRP A 290 1.87 14.55 -8.08
C TRP A 290 3.09 14.98 -7.27
N VAL A 291 2.82 15.36 -6.03
CA VAL A 291 3.82 15.61 -5.00
C VAL A 291 3.41 14.87 -3.74
N THR A 292 4.30 14.06 -3.21
CA THR A 292 4.14 13.40 -1.90
C THR A 292 5.28 13.82 -1.01
N ALA A 293 4.99 14.19 0.23
CA ALA A 293 6.01 14.41 1.24
C ALA A 293 5.61 13.72 2.53
N LYS A 294 6.51 12.94 3.11
CA LYS A 294 6.37 12.26 4.39
C LYS A 294 7.61 12.54 5.21
N GLN A 295 7.46 13.01 6.44
CA GLN A 295 8.59 13.37 7.28
C GLN A 295 8.31 13.01 8.73
N LYS A 296 9.27 12.34 9.37
CA LYS A 296 9.27 12.22 10.82
C LYS A 296 9.60 13.58 11.44
N LEU A 297 8.63 14.18 12.13
CA LEU A 297 8.68 15.54 12.66
C LEU A 297 9.24 15.57 14.09
N PHE A 298 9.00 14.50 14.84
CA PHE A 298 9.45 14.36 16.22
C PHE A 298 9.77 12.90 16.53
N GLN A 299 10.80 12.67 17.35
CA GLN A 299 11.06 11.37 17.97
C GLN A 299 11.62 11.57 19.39
N PRO A 300 11.25 10.70 20.36
CA PRO A 300 11.90 10.69 21.66
C PRO A 300 13.39 10.34 21.54
N ALA A 301 14.24 10.95 22.37
CA ALA A 301 15.70 10.89 22.23
C ALA A 301 16.30 9.47 22.33
N ASP A 302 15.61 8.56 23.04
CA ASP A 302 16.01 7.19 23.30
C ASP A 302 15.24 6.15 22.45
N GLN A 303 14.26 6.56 21.64
CA GLN A 303 13.31 5.66 20.98
C GLN A 303 13.08 6.05 19.52
N THR A 304 13.95 5.53 18.65
CA THR A 304 13.95 5.84 17.21
C THR A 304 12.77 5.25 16.44
N ASP A 305 12.05 4.29 17.01
CA ASP A 305 10.87 3.65 16.42
C ASP A 305 9.56 4.37 16.75
N ARG A 306 9.57 5.29 17.72
CA ARG A 306 8.41 6.10 18.15
C ARG A 306 8.46 7.52 17.63
N GLY A 307 7.32 8.20 17.66
CA GLY A 307 7.22 9.63 17.40
C GLY A 307 6.15 10.03 16.39
N LEU A 308 6.19 11.30 15.99
CA LEU A 308 5.21 11.92 15.11
C LEU A 308 5.75 11.99 13.68
N THR A 309 4.98 11.47 12.74
CA THR A 309 5.22 11.59 11.30
C THR A 309 4.09 12.40 10.69
N GLY A 310 4.42 13.37 9.85
CA GLY A 310 3.46 14.09 9.02
C GLY A 310 3.58 13.68 7.57
N PHE A 311 2.47 13.74 6.84
CA PHE A 311 2.45 13.53 5.39
C PHE A 311 1.53 14.51 4.69
N VAL A 312 1.81 14.74 3.41
CA VAL A 312 0.95 15.45 2.45
C VAL A 312 1.05 14.78 1.09
N ASN A 313 -0.08 14.61 0.40
CA ASN A 313 -0.14 14.24 -1.00
C ASN A 313 -0.92 15.31 -1.77
N LEU A 314 -0.40 15.72 -2.92
CA LEU A 314 -1.02 16.65 -3.84
C LEU A 314 -1.05 16.02 -5.22
N THR A 315 -2.19 16.07 -5.88
CA THR A 315 -2.37 15.56 -7.24
C THR A 315 -3.11 16.60 -8.07
N PHE A 316 -2.65 16.79 -9.31
CA PHE A 316 -3.25 17.71 -10.27
C PHE A 316 -3.32 17.00 -11.62
N HIS A 317 -4.46 17.13 -12.29
CA HIS A 317 -4.82 16.40 -13.50
C HIS A 317 -5.30 17.39 -14.56
N ASP A 318 -5.15 17.04 -15.85
CA ASP A 318 -5.68 17.88 -16.92
C ASP A 318 -7.21 18.06 -16.78
N SER A 319 -7.67 19.30 -16.96
CA SER A 319 -9.09 19.65 -16.88
C SER A 319 -9.87 19.21 -18.12
N ASP A 320 -9.21 18.94 -19.23
CA ASP A 320 -9.93 18.62 -20.48
C ASP A 320 -10.61 17.25 -20.39
N THR A 321 -10.06 16.30 -19.62
CA THR A 321 -10.53 14.91 -19.62
C THR A 321 -10.80 14.31 -18.23
N ASN A 322 -10.37 14.94 -17.13
CA ASN A 322 -10.56 14.38 -15.79
C ASN A 322 -11.71 15.02 -15.03
N LYS A 323 -12.55 14.17 -14.42
CA LYS A 323 -13.63 14.60 -13.52
C LYS A 323 -13.08 15.24 -12.25
N VAL A 324 -12.03 14.67 -11.67
CA VAL A 324 -11.28 15.24 -10.56
C VAL A 324 -10.05 15.92 -11.16
N ASP A 325 -9.99 17.24 -11.08
CA ASP A 325 -8.86 18.03 -11.59
C ASP A 325 -7.75 18.16 -10.53
N ASN A 326 -8.10 18.16 -9.25
CA ASN A 326 -7.12 18.19 -8.17
C ASN A 326 -7.61 17.51 -6.89
N MET A 327 -6.66 16.90 -6.17
CA MET A 327 -6.89 16.38 -4.82
C MET A 327 -5.69 16.66 -3.93
N GLN A 328 -5.98 16.92 -2.65
CA GLN A 328 -4.98 17.09 -1.60
C GLN A 328 -5.33 16.23 -0.41
N ASN A 329 -4.36 15.55 0.21
CA ASN A 329 -4.52 15.01 1.54
C ASN A 329 -3.35 15.40 2.44
N ILE A 330 -3.61 15.46 3.73
CA ILE A 330 -2.64 15.78 4.77
C ILE A 330 -2.98 14.99 6.03
N GLY A 331 -1.97 14.55 6.76
CA GLY A 331 -2.21 13.85 8.01
C GLY A 331 -1.00 13.74 8.91
N LEU A 332 -1.28 13.25 10.11
CA LEU A 332 -0.33 13.04 11.19
C LEU A 332 -0.52 11.63 11.74
N VAL A 333 0.58 10.93 11.97
CA VAL A 333 0.62 9.60 12.59
C VAL A 333 1.59 9.65 13.76
N TYR A 334 1.13 9.34 14.96
CA TYR A 334 1.96 9.20 16.14
C TYR A 334 2.10 7.73 16.52
N LYS A 335 3.31 7.18 16.42
CA LYS A 335 3.63 5.82 16.86
C LYS A 335 4.16 5.81 18.30
N GLY A 336 3.56 4.95 19.11
CA GLY A 336 3.83 4.78 20.53
C GLY A 336 3.50 6.03 21.34
N LEU A 337 2.26 6.49 21.32
CA LEU A 337 1.85 7.63 22.16
C LEU A 337 1.94 7.29 23.66
N LEU A 338 1.53 6.07 24.02
CA LEU A 338 1.54 5.56 25.39
C LEU A 338 2.76 4.65 25.62
N ASN A 339 3.46 4.83 26.74
CA ASN A 339 4.63 4.01 27.06
C ASN A 339 4.29 2.52 27.24
N GLN A 340 3.07 2.20 27.68
CA GLN A 340 2.59 0.83 27.83
C GLN A 340 2.26 0.15 26.49
N ARG A 341 2.15 0.94 25.41
CA ARG A 341 1.76 0.50 24.07
C ARG A 341 2.70 1.14 23.02
N PRO A 342 4.01 0.83 23.04
CA PRO A 342 5.00 1.52 22.22
C PRO A 342 4.84 1.27 20.71
N GLN A 343 4.11 0.22 20.32
CA GLN A 343 3.84 -0.12 18.91
C GLN A 343 2.45 0.33 18.43
N ASP A 344 1.59 0.85 19.31
CA ASP A 344 0.28 1.37 18.89
C ASP A 344 0.44 2.70 18.14
N GLU A 345 -0.54 3.02 17.31
CA GLU A 345 -0.54 4.24 16.50
C GLU A 345 -1.81 5.06 16.73
N LEU A 346 -1.69 6.38 16.72
CA LEU A 346 -2.83 7.30 16.63
C LEU A 346 -2.64 8.16 15.40
N ALA A 347 -3.62 8.21 14.51
CA ALA A 347 -3.50 8.97 13.27
C ALA A 347 -4.76 9.75 12.93
N LEU A 348 -4.56 10.93 12.36
CA LEU A 348 -5.59 11.81 11.82
C LEU A 348 -5.20 12.24 10.41
N GLY A 349 -6.10 12.04 9.45
CA GLY A 349 -5.94 12.48 8.07
C GLY A 349 -7.15 13.24 7.56
N VAL A 350 -6.91 14.19 6.66
CA VAL A 350 -7.93 14.97 5.95
C VAL A 350 -7.59 14.99 4.47
N ALA A 351 -8.57 14.75 3.62
CA ALA A 351 -8.48 14.84 2.18
C ALA A 351 -9.54 15.79 1.62
N ARG A 352 -9.17 16.49 0.54
CA ARG A 352 -9.98 17.40 -0.26
C ARG A 352 -9.99 16.88 -1.69
N ILE A 353 -11.16 16.57 -2.23
CA ILE A 353 -11.35 16.06 -3.60
C ILE A 353 -12.20 17.09 -4.35
N HIS A 354 -11.61 17.77 -5.32
CA HIS A 354 -12.31 18.78 -6.11
C HIS A 354 -12.81 18.19 -7.43
N ILE A 355 -14.05 18.52 -7.78
CA ILE A 355 -14.62 18.19 -9.09
C ILE A 355 -14.36 19.35 -10.03
N ASN A 356 -13.88 19.02 -11.23
CA ASN A 356 -13.59 19.96 -12.29
C ASN A 356 -14.82 20.82 -12.66
N ASP A 357 -14.61 22.13 -12.83
CA ASP A 357 -15.69 23.07 -13.17
C ASP A 357 -16.32 22.77 -14.54
N ASP A 358 -15.52 22.35 -15.54
CA ASP A 358 -16.03 21.99 -16.86
C ASP A 358 -16.98 20.79 -16.79
N TRP A 359 -16.78 19.90 -15.80
CA TRP A 359 -17.68 18.79 -15.54
C TRP A 359 -19.03 19.26 -14.97
N ASN A 360 -19.02 20.31 -14.16
CA ASN A 360 -20.23 20.90 -13.57
C ASN A 360 -21.14 21.50 -14.64
N ASP A 361 -20.53 22.23 -15.58
CA ASP A 361 -21.24 22.89 -16.69
C ASP A 361 -21.97 21.88 -17.57
N VAL A 362 -21.35 20.73 -17.85
CA VAL A 362 -21.93 19.68 -18.68
C VAL A 362 -23.00 18.86 -17.96
N GLN A 363 -22.81 18.58 -16.66
CA GLN A 363 -23.76 17.77 -15.88
C GLN A 363 -24.97 18.57 -15.36
N ALA A 364 -24.97 19.90 -15.48
CA ALA A 364 -25.98 20.79 -14.92
C ALA A 364 -26.24 20.53 -13.42
N LYS A 365 -25.18 20.19 -12.68
CA LYS A 365 -25.18 19.94 -11.23
C LYS A 365 -24.16 20.83 -10.56
N GLU A 366 -24.48 21.28 -9.35
CA GLU A 366 -23.56 22.06 -8.52
C GLU A 366 -22.63 21.12 -7.73
N TYR A 367 -21.66 20.47 -8.41
CA TYR A 367 -20.54 19.91 -7.68
C TYR A 367 -19.53 21.00 -7.30
N ASP A 368 -18.70 20.70 -6.31
CA ASP A 368 -17.61 21.52 -5.82
C ASP A 368 -16.55 20.57 -5.24
N THR A 369 -16.57 20.37 -3.93
CA THR A 369 -15.52 19.66 -3.23
C THR A 369 -16.11 18.69 -2.22
N GLU A 370 -15.62 17.45 -2.21
CA GLU A 370 -15.84 16.47 -1.13
C GLU A 370 -14.65 16.48 -0.17
N TYR A 371 -14.92 16.43 1.14
CA TYR A 371 -13.88 16.28 2.14
C TYR A 371 -14.03 14.96 2.90
N ASN A 372 -12.92 14.24 3.04
CA ASN A 372 -12.85 12.98 3.78
C ASN A 372 -11.90 13.16 4.96
N THR A 373 -12.35 12.83 6.16
CA THR A 373 -11.52 12.87 7.38
C THR A 373 -11.56 11.52 8.06
N GLU A 374 -10.43 11.03 8.56
CA GLU A 374 -10.38 9.81 9.37
C GLU A 374 -9.47 10.00 10.57
N LEU A 375 -9.96 9.58 11.74
CA LEU A 375 -9.18 9.39 12.95
C LEU A 375 -9.19 7.89 13.29
N TYR A 376 -8.02 7.27 13.43
CA TYR A 376 -7.90 5.89 13.89
C TYR A 376 -6.97 5.74 15.09
N TYR A 377 -7.21 4.70 15.90
CA TYR A 377 -6.26 4.20 16.89
C TYR A 377 -5.89 2.77 16.54
N GLY A 378 -4.63 2.53 16.16
CA GLY A 378 -4.11 1.24 15.76
C GLY A 378 -3.54 0.46 16.95
N ILE A 379 -4.19 -0.65 17.26
CA ILE A 379 -3.80 -1.60 18.30
C ILE A 379 -2.89 -2.65 17.66
N HIS A 380 -1.61 -2.61 17.97
CA HIS A 380 -0.66 -3.68 17.64
C HIS A 380 -0.89 -4.86 18.61
N ALA A 381 -1.83 -5.75 18.28
CA ALA A 381 -2.25 -6.85 19.16
C ALA A 381 -1.14 -7.90 19.28
N THR A 382 -0.55 -8.28 18.15
CA THR A 382 0.61 -9.17 18.02
C THR A 382 1.45 -8.71 16.81
N ASN A 383 2.65 -9.26 16.63
CA ASN A 383 3.47 -8.97 15.45
C ASN A 383 2.79 -9.39 14.12
N TRP A 384 1.78 -10.24 14.19
CA TRP A 384 1.01 -10.72 13.03
C TRP A 384 -0.43 -10.20 12.98
N LEU A 385 -0.91 -9.37 13.93
CA LEU A 385 -2.28 -8.82 13.95
C LEU A 385 -2.30 -7.37 14.42
N THR A 386 -2.86 -6.50 13.58
CA THR A 386 -3.16 -5.11 13.92
C THR A 386 -4.66 -4.84 13.72
N ILE A 387 -5.27 -4.14 14.69
CA ILE A 387 -6.70 -3.76 14.66
C ILE A 387 -6.80 -2.24 14.83
N ARG A 388 -7.50 -1.58 13.91
CA ARG A 388 -7.62 -0.12 13.79
C ARG A 388 -9.09 0.30 13.79
N PRO A 389 -9.75 0.40 14.95
CA PRO A 389 -11.00 1.16 15.03
C PRO A 389 -10.77 2.61 14.57
N ASN A 390 -11.71 3.12 13.79
CA ASN A 390 -11.66 4.46 13.22
C ASN A 390 -13.03 5.13 13.22
N VAL A 391 -13.00 6.46 13.16
CA VAL A 391 -14.17 7.29 12.88
C VAL A 391 -13.83 8.12 11.65
N GLN A 392 -14.73 8.07 10.68
CA GLN A 392 -14.64 8.83 9.44
C GLN A 392 -15.73 9.88 9.38
N TYR A 393 -15.41 11.02 8.77
CA TYR A 393 -16.35 12.09 8.49
C TYR A 393 -16.23 12.49 7.02
N VAL A 394 -17.33 12.32 6.29
CA VAL A 394 -17.45 12.71 4.89
C VAL A 394 -18.31 13.96 4.83
N ARG A 395 -17.75 15.07 4.38
CA ARG A 395 -18.46 16.34 4.21
C ARG A 395 -18.72 16.60 2.74
N HIS A 396 -19.94 17.05 2.43
CA HIS A 396 -20.41 17.26 1.06
C HIS A 396 -20.31 15.97 0.23
N VAL A 397 -20.99 14.93 0.69
CA VAL A 397 -21.02 13.62 0.02
C VAL A 397 -21.32 13.77 -1.47
N GLY A 398 -20.48 13.12 -2.27
CA GLY A 398 -20.50 13.15 -3.72
C GLY A 398 -19.99 14.45 -4.33
N ALA A 399 -19.32 15.28 -3.54
CA ALA A 399 -18.86 16.63 -3.86
C ALA A 399 -20.00 17.59 -4.23
N LEU A 400 -21.25 17.31 -3.84
CA LEU A 400 -22.36 18.21 -4.08
C LEU A 400 -22.23 19.42 -3.13
N LYS A 401 -22.41 20.64 -3.64
CA LYS A 401 -22.29 21.88 -2.85
C LYS A 401 -23.20 21.91 -1.61
N ASN A 402 -24.39 21.33 -1.72
CA ASN A 402 -25.35 21.12 -0.64
C ASN A 402 -25.50 19.63 -0.27
N GLY A 403 -24.46 18.83 -0.54
CA GLY A 403 -24.39 17.43 -0.19
C GLY A 403 -24.44 17.24 1.33
N ASP A 404 -24.90 16.06 1.75
CA ASP A 404 -24.98 15.75 3.17
C ASP A 404 -23.59 15.59 3.80
N ASN A 405 -23.57 15.56 5.13
CA ASN A 405 -22.40 15.21 5.90
C ASN A 405 -22.69 13.93 6.68
N THR A 406 -21.78 12.97 6.59
CA THR A 406 -21.99 11.61 7.08
C THR A 406 -20.85 11.22 8.02
N TRP A 407 -21.21 10.74 9.21
CA TRP A 407 -20.31 10.11 10.15
C TRP A 407 -20.35 8.59 9.99
N VAL A 408 -19.18 7.97 9.94
CA VAL A 408 -19.02 6.52 9.76
C VAL A 408 -18.09 5.98 10.84
N GLY A 409 -18.45 4.87 11.45
CA GLY A 409 -17.61 4.11 12.35
C GLY A 409 -17.02 2.93 11.59
N GLY A 410 -15.70 2.76 11.65
CA GLY A 410 -14.99 1.72 10.94
C GLY A 410 -14.11 0.87 11.84
N ILE A 411 -13.80 -0.34 11.37
CA ILE A 411 -12.74 -1.18 11.93
C ILE A 411 -11.99 -1.79 10.76
N LYS A 412 -10.72 -1.42 10.61
CA LYS A 412 -9.76 -2.08 9.73
C LYS A 412 -8.92 -3.04 10.55
N PHE A 413 -8.68 -4.25 10.06
CA PHE A 413 -7.68 -5.13 10.66
C PHE A 413 -6.88 -5.83 9.57
N SER A 414 -5.63 -6.14 9.90
CA SER A 414 -4.71 -6.84 9.01
C SER A 414 -4.02 -7.94 9.80
N THR A 415 -3.95 -9.13 9.19
CA THR A 415 -3.29 -10.29 9.78
C THR A 415 -2.32 -10.94 8.80
N ALA A 416 -1.18 -11.39 9.31
CA ALA A 416 -0.19 -12.19 8.59
C ALA A 416 -0.20 -13.62 9.13
N PHE A 417 -0.60 -14.56 8.29
CA PHE A 417 -0.73 -15.96 8.66
C PHE A 417 0.59 -16.71 8.61
#